data_AF-A0A929IFF3-F1
#
_entry.id   AF-A0A929IFF3-F1
#
_cell.length_a   1.000
_cell.length_b   1.000
_cell.length_c   1.000
_cell.angle_alpha   90.00
_cell.angle_beta   90.00
_cell.angle_gamma   90.00
#
_symmetry.space_group_name_H-M   'P 1'
#
loop_
_entity.id
_entity.type
_entity.pdbx_description
1 polymer ?
#
loop_
_entity_poly.entity_id
_entity_poly.type
_entity_poly.pdbx_seq_one_letter_code
_entity_poly.pdbx_strand_id
1 'polypeptide(L)'
;MNDYSSGYVEGGNAGQLTLIGKTVVLDGMLDGSVEPGIYQTEASEPEDEHGNQTVRGRKEPRGGTLVIGDSNALTQLKESRDFVVDEVVVKSEAAPLPEGFGPDSELSSYLESSLYYEDQTPLHQTLLSAEKLNMAGLSNLEIYTNTRFKTEKDARISLRPGNWEEGWKDDNGNFIGAFSVTARNVEHQGEISLPAGMVNLTVTDNKTSNIGGGDYVSMEQRIYLADGSSILTRGEEIDNSLAGDGTRESVMSGHINAGKVVIKDKTHLGNGVILKQGAVIDVTGGYEIDERGKFSGGDAGILELQGSTLALEGDIRGHSLAGNKGGTIVLHAENVEVSRSAPALPLDFKFDSDIPDDLKGKLILAENRLDQTGFTHAALRSVYDLTVEEDVNFSPSRVKLADPGAGKRRGV
;
A
#
# COMPACT_ATOMS: atom_id res chain seq x y z
N MET A 1 31.02 33.59 -13.21
CA MET A 1 30.52 33.71 -14.58
C MET A 1 29.08 33.25 -14.49
N ASN A 2 28.12 34.19 -14.45
CA ASN A 2 26.72 33.85 -14.22
C ASN A 2 26.16 33.31 -15.54
N ASP A 3 26.02 31.99 -15.62
CA ASP A 3 25.38 31.32 -16.73
C ASP A 3 23.87 31.54 -16.60
N TYR A 4 23.34 32.49 -17.38
CA TYR A 4 21.92 32.72 -17.48
C TYR A 4 21.36 31.71 -18.49
N SER A 5 21.02 30.51 -18.01
CA SER A 5 20.27 29.55 -18.82
C SER A 5 18.94 30.20 -19.24
N SER A 6 18.53 29.99 -20.49
CA SER A 6 17.17 30.28 -20.96
C SER A 6 16.15 29.73 -19.96
N GLY A 7 15.04 30.44 -19.74
CA GLY A 7 14.01 30.03 -18.76
C GLY A 7 13.64 28.55 -18.92
N TYR A 8 13.51 27.85 -17.79
CA TYR A 8 13.09 26.45 -17.74
C TYR A 8 11.64 26.35 -17.25
N VAL A 9 10.99 25.22 -17.54
CA VAL A 9 9.64 24.90 -17.04
C VAL A 9 9.80 23.98 -15.83
N GLU A 10 9.13 24.33 -14.74
CA GLU A 10 9.10 23.57 -13.49
C GLU A 10 7.65 23.19 -13.21
N GLY A 11 7.39 21.90 -13.06
CA GLY A 11 6.12 21.37 -12.58
C GLY A 11 5.98 21.61 -11.08
N GLY A 12 4.81 22.03 -10.64
CA GLY A 12 4.47 22.13 -9.22
C GLY A 12 3.75 20.88 -8.72
N ASN A 13 3.72 20.71 -7.39
CA ASN A 13 2.87 19.69 -6.77
C ASN A 13 1.39 20.00 -7.03
N ALA A 14 0.60 18.98 -7.32
CA ALA A 14 -0.85 19.09 -7.35
C ALA A 14 -1.43 19.24 -5.93
N GLY A 15 -2.65 19.76 -5.86
CA GLY A 15 -3.36 20.03 -4.61
C GLY A 15 -3.98 18.79 -3.95
N GLN A 16 -4.82 19.04 -2.96
CA GLN A 16 -5.57 18.02 -2.23
C GLN A 16 -7.07 18.24 -2.39
N LEU A 17 -7.82 17.16 -2.58
CA LEU A 17 -9.27 17.10 -2.49
C LEU A 17 -9.67 16.21 -1.30
N THR A 18 -10.44 16.77 -0.37
CA THR A 18 -11.01 16.03 0.77
C THR A 18 -12.53 15.97 0.64
N LEU A 19 -13.08 14.76 0.64
CA LEU A 19 -14.51 14.50 0.55
C LEU A 19 -14.99 13.83 1.83
N ILE A 20 -15.83 14.55 2.58
CA ILE A 20 -16.38 14.09 3.86
C ILE A 20 -17.89 14.02 3.73
N GLY A 21 -18.43 12.80 3.80
CA GLY A 21 -19.85 12.51 3.75
C GLY A 21 -20.07 11.04 4.06
N LYS A 22 -21.29 10.67 4.49
CA LYS A 22 -21.62 9.25 4.74
C LYS A 22 -21.42 8.38 3.50
N THR A 23 -21.72 8.99 2.36
CA THR A 23 -21.60 8.42 1.03
C THR A 23 -20.91 9.42 0.12
N VAL A 24 -19.92 8.96 -0.63
CA VAL A 24 -19.26 9.73 -1.68
C VAL A 24 -19.52 9.05 -3.02
N VAL A 25 -19.83 9.84 -4.04
CA VAL A 25 -19.98 9.35 -5.42
C VAL A 25 -19.07 10.15 -6.33
N LEU A 26 -18.18 9.46 -7.04
CA LEU A 26 -17.26 10.08 -8.00
C LEU A 26 -17.74 9.83 -9.43
N ASP A 27 -18.67 10.68 -9.88
CA ASP A 27 -19.20 10.64 -11.24
C ASP A 27 -18.72 11.76 -12.17
N GLY A 28 -17.60 12.39 -11.81
CA GLY A 28 -16.92 13.40 -12.63
C GLY A 28 -15.53 12.96 -13.07
N MET A 29 -14.81 13.90 -13.70
CA MET A 29 -13.37 13.77 -13.95
C MET A 29 -12.61 14.31 -12.74
N LEU A 30 -11.66 13.51 -12.24
CA LEU A 30 -10.67 13.93 -11.27
C LEU A 30 -9.33 14.04 -12.00
N ASP A 31 -8.62 15.15 -11.82
CA ASP A 31 -7.30 15.36 -12.40
C ASP A 31 -6.38 15.96 -11.34
N GLY A 32 -5.53 15.10 -10.78
CA GLY A 32 -4.41 15.45 -9.93
C GLY A 32 -3.07 15.17 -10.61
N SER A 33 -3.06 15.04 -11.94
CA SER A 33 -1.82 14.78 -12.68
C SER A 33 -0.89 15.99 -12.63
N VAL A 34 0.41 15.73 -12.75
CA VAL A 34 1.47 16.75 -12.82
C VAL A 34 2.48 16.35 -13.90
N GLU A 35 3.08 17.32 -14.57
CA GLU A 35 4.12 17.05 -15.56
C GLU A 35 5.47 17.49 -15.00
N PRO A 36 6.43 16.57 -14.77
CA PRO A 36 7.78 16.94 -14.37
C PRO A 36 8.49 17.69 -15.49
N GLY A 37 9.18 18.77 -15.14
CA GLY A 37 10.16 19.39 -16.01
C GLY A 37 11.35 18.46 -16.23
N ILE A 38 12.09 18.65 -17.33
CA ILE A 38 13.20 17.78 -17.75
C ILE A 38 14.34 17.63 -16.73
N TYR A 39 14.44 18.54 -15.75
CA TYR A 39 15.45 18.51 -14.70
C TYR A 39 14.91 18.02 -13.35
N GLN A 40 13.59 17.87 -13.24
CA GLN A 40 12.92 17.38 -12.04
C GLN A 40 13.01 15.86 -12.01
N THR A 41 14.13 15.36 -11.51
CA THR A 41 14.54 13.94 -11.53
C THR A 41 15.04 13.45 -10.17
N GLU A 42 15.03 14.34 -9.18
CA GLU A 42 15.45 14.07 -7.81
C GLU A 42 14.22 14.16 -6.92
N ALA A 43 14.20 13.40 -5.84
CA ALA A 43 13.03 13.43 -4.96
C ALA A 43 13.00 14.71 -4.08
N SER A 44 14.18 15.23 -3.73
CA SER A 44 14.37 16.45 -2.93
C SER A 44 15.25 17.43 -3.69
N GLU A 45 15.23 18.69 -3.26
CA GLU A 45 16.20 19.66 -3.77
C GLU A 45 17.57 19.40 -3.13
N PRO A 46 18.69 19.51 -3.88
CA PRO A 46 20.03 19.37 -3.31
C PRO A 46 20.32 20.39 -2.23
N GLU A 47 20.80 19.93 -1.08
CA GLU A 47 21.25 20.76 0.03
C GLU A 47 22.77 20.62 0.27
N ASP A 48 23.41 21.67 0.78
CA ASP A 48 24.81 21.62 1.24
C ASP A 48 24.94 21.00 2.64
N GLU A 49 26.17 20.88 3.14
CA GLU A 49 26.45 20.33 4.49
C GLU A 49 25.79 21.12 5.64
N HIS A 50 25.29 22.33 5.39
CA HIS A 50 24.59 23.17 6.36
C HIS A 50 23.06 23.17 6.15
N GLY A 51 22.53 22.36 5.21
CA GLY A 51 21.10 22.31 4.87
C GLY A 51 20.64 23.47 3.99
N ASN A 52 21.54 24.23 3.38
CA ASN A 52 21.14 25.28 2.44
C ASN A 52 20.90 24.66 1.06
N GLN A 53 19.76 24.96 0.47
CA GLN A 53 19.44 24.58 -0.91
C GLN A 53 20.48 25.14 -1.89
N THR A 54 21.16 24.25 -2.63
CA THR A 54 22.21 24.61 -3.59
C THR A 54 21.68 24.74 -5.02
N VAL A 55 20.63 23.98 -5.36
CA VAL A 55 19.97 23.98 -6.67
C VAL A 55 18.46 23.96 -6.48
N ARG A 56 17.72 24.57 -7.41
CA ARG A 56 16.26 24.56 -7.46
C ARG A 56 15.76 23.87 -8.72
N GLY A 57 14.54 23.35 -8.68
CA GLY A 57 13.87 22.76 -9.84
C GLY A 57 14.39 21.38 -10.20
N ARG A 58 15.07 20.70 -9.27
CA ARG A 58 15.43 19.28 -9.42
C ARG A 58 14.45 18.33 -8.79
N LYS A 59 13.63 18.84 -7.86
CA LYS A 59 12.61 18.07 -7.18
C LYS A 59 11.47 17.69 -8.12
N GLU A 60 11.16 16.40 -8.19
CA GLU A 60 10.00 15.85 -8.88
C GLU A 60 8.67 16.40 -8.30
N PRO A 61 7.74 16.87 -9.15
CA PRO A 61 6.43 17.27 -8.69
C PRO A 61 5.61 16.05 -8.31
N ARG A 62 4.80 16.23 -7.27
CA ARG A 62 3.91 15.20 -6.74
C ARG A 62 2.51 15.36 -7.32
N GLY A 63 1.90 14.23 -7.69
CA GLY A 63 0.49 14.18 -8.06
C GLY A 63 -0.43 14.52 -6.89
N GLY A 64 -1.70 14.69 -7.20
CA GLY A 64 -2.70 15.15 -6.24
C GLY A 64 -2.98 14.12 -5.14
N THR A 65 -3.59 14.61 -4.06
CA THR A 65 -4.06 13.80 -2.94
C THR A 65 -5.58 13.75 -2.95
N LEU A 66 -6.16 12.54 -2.94
CA LEU A 66 -7.57 12.33 -2.66
C LEU A 66 -7.76 11.75 -1.25
N VAL A 67 -8.55 12.42 -0.43
CA VAL A 67 -8.94 11.95 0.91
C VAL A 67 -10.45 11.69 0.95
N ILE A 68 -10.84 10.46 1.29
CA ILE A 68 -12.23 10.05 1.50
C ILE A 68 -12.43 9.79 3.00
N GLY A 69 -13.34 10.54 3.63
CA GLY A 69 -13.60 10.48 5.07
C GLY A 69 -12.80 11.49 5.90
N ASP A 70 -13.03 11.52 7.21
CA ASP A 70 -12.42 12.49 8.13
C ASP A 70 -11.18 11.94 8.85
N SER A 71 -9.99 12.33 8.38
CA SER A 71 -8.72 11.94 9.01
C SER A 71 -8.52 12.55 10.41
N ASN A 72 -9.20 13.66 10.74
CA ASN A 72 -9.09 14.28 12.06
C ASN A 72 -9.67 13.39 13.17
N ALA A 73 -10.57 12.47 12.82
CA ALA A 73 -11.10 11.48 13.75
C ALA A 73 -10.00 10.63 14.40
N LEU A 74 -8.83 10.47 13.76
CA LEU A 74 -7.68 9.77 14.36
C LEU A 74 -7.18 10.40 15.66
N THR A 75 -7.41 11.70 15.86
CA THR A 75 -7.03 12.43 17.08
C THR A 75 -7.99 12.20 18.26
N GLN A 76 -9.17 11.63 17.98
CA GLN A 76 -10.18 11.32 18.98
C GLN A 76 -9.87 9.99 19.69
N LEU A 77 -10.53 9.78 20.84
CA LEU A 77 -10.54 8.48 21.52
C LEU A 77 -11.04 7.39 20.57
N LYS A 78 -10.44 6.19 20.64
CA LYS A 78 -10.68 5.10 19.70
C LYS A 78 -12.17 4.83 19.48
N GLU A 79 -12.95 4.72 20.54
CA GLU A 79 -14.38 4.40 20.50
C GLU A 79 -15.26 5.59 20.10
N SER A 80 -14.70 6.80 20.03
CA SER A 80 -15.41 8.01 19.61
C SER A 80 -15.09 8.42 18.18
N ARG A 81 -14.14 7.75 17.51
CA ARG A 81 -13.74 8.10 16.14
C ARG A 81 -14.93 7.92 15.21
N ASP A 82 -15.27 9.00 14.52
CA ASP A 82 -16.25 8.99 13.44
C ASP A 82 -15.58 9.45 12.15
N PHE A 83 -15.30 8.52 11.25
CA PHE A 83 -14.73 8.82 9.94
C PHE A 83 -15.78 9.35 8.95
N VAL A 84 -17.03 9.48 9.38
CA VAL A 84 -18.23 9.89 8.64
C VAL A 84 -18.64 8.88 7.56
N VAL A 85 -17.72 8.39 6.74
CA VAL A 85 -17.98 7.41 5.67
C VAL A 85 -18.28 6.05 6.26
N ASP A 86 -19.43 5.47 5.91
CA ASP A 86 -19.89 4.20 6.47
C ASP A 86 -19.07 3.01 5.93
N GLU A 87 -19.05 2.83 4.61
CA GLU A 87 -18.32 1.77 3.90
C GLU A 87 -17.72 2.30 2.58
N VAL A 88 -16.57 1.76 2.15
CA VAL A 88 -15.98 2.01 0.83
C VAL A 88 -15.74 0.70 0.09
N VAL A 89 -16.18 0.63 -1.17
CA VAL A 89 -15.86 -0.48 -2.10
C VAL A 89 -15.26 0.06 -3.39
N VAL A 90 -14.09 -0.45 -3.74
CA VAL A 90 -13.40 -0.15 -4.99
C VAL A 90 -13.66 -1.27 -5.98
N LYS A 91 -14.25 -0.91 -7.13
CA LYS A 91 -14.53 -1.80 -8.25
C LYS A 91 -13.59 -1.48 -9.42
N SER A 92 -13.46 -2.38 -10.38
CA SER A 92 -12.77 -2.06 -11.65
C SER A 92 -13.39 -0.83 -12.30
N GLU A 93 -14.71 -0.86 -12.49
CA GLU A 93 -15.55 0.23 -12.96
C GLU A 93 -16.77 0.36 -12.03
N ALA A 94 -17.10 1.60 -11.65
CA ALA A 94 -18.31 1.91 -10.91
C ALA A 94 -19.35 2.47 -11.89
N ALA A 95 -20.59 1.98 -11.80
CA ALA A 95 -21.67 2.46 -12.66
C ALA A 95 -21.84 3.98 -12.50
N PRO A 96 -21.99 4.73 -13.60
CA PRO A 96 -22.30 6.15 -13.53
C PRO A 96 -23.65 6.36 -12.86
N LEU A 97 -23.88 7.57 -12.36
CA LEU A 97 -25.19 7.98 -11.88
C LEU A 97 -26.19 7.92 -13.03
N PRO A 98 -27.47 7.59 -12.76
CA PRO A 98 -28.50 7.57 -13.79
C PRO A 98 -28.65 8.94 -14.45
N GLU A 99 -29.04 8.95 -15.72
CA GLU A 99 -29.36 10.20 -16.42
C GLU A 99 -30.47 10.96 -15.67
N GLY A 100 -30.24 12.25 -15.40
CA GLY A 100 -31.16 13.08 -14.61
C GLY A 100 -31.00 12.98 -13.10
N PHE A 101 -29.96 12.32 -12.59
CA PHE A 101 -29.61 12.36 -11.18
C PHE A 101 -29.45 13.81 -10.69
N GLY A 102 -30.09 14.13 -9.58
CA GLY A 102 -30.11 15.49 -9.02
C GLY A 102 -30.34 15.51 -7.50
N PRO A 103 -30.53 16.69 -6.91
CA PRO A 103 -30.63 16.85 -5.46
C PRO A 103 -31.76 16.06 -4.78
N ASP A 104 -32.83 15.76 -5.51
CA ASP A 104 -34.00 15.02 -5.01
C ASP A 104 -33.95 13.52 -5.35
N SER A 105 -32.90 13.05 -6.02
CA SER A 105 -32.73 11.63 -6.35
C SER A 105 -32.37 10.81 -5.12
N GLU A 106 -33.06 9.69 -4.92
CA GLU A 106 -32.73 8.75 -3.85
C GLU A 106 -31.40 8.04 -4.14
N LEU A 107 -30.45 8.11 -3.20
CA LEU A 107 -29.15 7.44 -3.26
C LEU A 107 -29.22 5.95 -2.87
N SER A 108 -30.22 5.55 -2.09
CA SER A 108 -30.31 4.25 -1.42
C SER A 108 -30.32 3.07 -2.39
N SER A 109 -31.08 3.16 -3.48
CA SER A 109 -31.19 2.06 -4.45
C SER A 109 -29.89 1.68 -5.15
N TYR A 110 -28.86 2.54 -5.10
CA TYR A 110 -27.56 2.33 -5.75
C TYR A 110 -26.43 1.99 -4.79
N LEU A 111 -26.59 2.33 -3.50
CA LEU A 111 -25.50 2.45 -2.54
C LEU A 111 -25.84 1.81 -1.19
N GLU A 112 -26.79 0.88 -1.17
CA GLU A 112 -27.10 0.09 0.00
C GLU A 112 -25.98 -0.90 0.32
N SER A 113 -25.47 -0.79 1.55
CA SER A 113 -24.52 -1.76 2.09
C SER A 113 -25.21 -3.09 2.43
N SER A 114 -24.44 -4.17 2.45
CA SER A 114 -24.87 -5.44 3.05
C SER A 114 -24.87 -5.42 4.58
N LEU A 115 -24.42 -4.32 5.19
CA LEU A 115 -24.25 -4.15 6.63
C LEU A 115 -25.35 -3.23 7.19
N TYR A 116 -25.73 -3.51 8.43
CA TYR A 116 -26.79 -2.80 9.15
C TYR A 116 -26.31 -2.43 10.55
N TYR A 117 -26.81 -1.31 11.05
CA TYR A 117 -26.77 -0.99 12.48
C TYR A 117 -27.62 -1.99 13.27
N GLU A 118 -27.42 -2.06 14.59
CA GLU A 118 -28.20 -2.94 15.48
C GLU A 118 -29.72 -2.68 15.39
N ASP A 119 -30.11 -1.43 15.16
CA ASP A 119 -31.51 -1.01 14.97
C ASP A 119 -32.10 -1.34 13.58
N GLN A 120 -31.36 -2.09 12.75
CA GLN A 120 -31.70 -2.46 11.37
C GLN A 120 -31.69 -1.31 10.36
N THR A 121 -31.13 -0.14 10.71
CA THR A 121 -30.89 0.92 9.74
C THR A 121 -29.78 0.48 8.76
N PRO A 122 -30.00 0.52 7.43
CA PRO A 122 -28.98 0.16 6.45
C PRO A 122 -27.82 1.16 6.47
N LEU A 123 -26.61 0.64 6.34
CA LEU A 123 -25.43 1.48 6.07
C LEU A 123 -25.39 1.88 4.59
N HIS A 124 -24.69 2.97 4.31
CA HIS A 124 -24.42 3.39 2.94
C HIS A 124 -23.03 2.96 2.48
N GLN A 125 -22.90 2.73 1.19
CA GLN A 125 -21.67 2.32 0.54
C GLN A 125 -21.18 3.43 -0.41
N THR A 126 -19.91 3.79 -0.28
CA THR A 126 -19.19 4.62 -1.26
C THR A 126 -18.59 3.71 -2.32
N LEU A 127 -19.03 3.85 -3.56
CA LEU A 127 -18.50 3.09 -4.69
C LEU A 127 -17.45 3.91 -5.44
N LEU A 128 -16.22 3.39 -5.51
CA LEU A 128 -15.10 4.02 -6.23
C LEU A 128 -14.73 3.19 -7.46
N SER A 129 -14.52 3.85 -8.60
CA SER A 129 -13.98 3.23 -9.81
C SER A 129 -12.45 3.29 -9.77
N ALA A 130 -11.80 2.12 -9.82
CA ALA A 130 -10.36 2.02 -9.91
C ALA A 130 -9.83 2.67 -11.21
N GLU A 131 -10.56 2.52 -12.32
CA GLU A 131 -10.22 3.18 -13.59
C GLU A 131 -10.16 4.70 -13.43
N LYS A 132 -11.19 5.32 -12.84
CA LYS A 132 -11.22 6.78 -12.63
C LYS A 132 -10.11 7.24 -11.68
N LEU A 133 -9.81 6.48 -10.64
CA LEU A 133 -8.70 6.77 -9.71
C LEU A 133 -7.34 6.72 -10.42
N ASN A 134 -7.12 5.74 -11.30
CA ASN A 134 -5.87 5.61 -12.05
C ASN A 134 -5.69 6.73 -13.07
N MET A 135 -6.78 7.11 -13.76
CA MET A 135 -6.76 8.22 -14.72
C MET A 135 -6.51 9.58 -14.05
N ALA A 136 -6.83 9.71 -12.77
CA ALA A 136 -6.65 10.96 -12.04
C ALA A 136 -5.19 11.33 -11.78
N GLY A 137 -4.22 10.46 -12.06
CA GLY A 137 -2.80 10.78 -11.90
C GLY A 137 -2.40 11.13 -10.46
N LEU A 138 -3.13 10.57 -9.48
CA LEU A 138 -2.89 10.80 -8.06
C LEU A 138 -1.53 10.26 -7.63
N SER A 139 -0.90 10.91 -6.66
CA SER A 139 0.21 10.33 -5.90
C SER A 139 -0.26 9.77 -4.56
N ASN A 140 -1.36 10.30 -4.00
CA ASN A 140 -1.87 9.86 -2.70
C ASN A 140 -3.37 9.56 -2.75
N LEU A 141 -3.74 8.45 -2.10
CA LEU A 141 -5.13 8.08 -1.85
C LEU A 141 -5.27 7.66 -0.39
N GLU A 142 -6.05 8.42 0.37
CA GLU A 142 -6.34 8.14 1.76
C GLU A 142 -7.84 7.85 1.95
N ILE A 143 -8.15 6.74 2.61
CA ILE A 143 -9.52 6.29 2.83
C ILE A 143 -9.73 6.00 4.31
N TYR A 144 -10.70 6.68 4.89
CA TYR A 144 -11.12 6.57 6.29
C TYR A 144 -12.59 6.16 6.32
N THR A 145 -12.89 5.02 6.93
CA THR A 145 -14.28 4.50 6.97
C THR A 145 -14.60 3.83 8.31
N ASN A 146 -15.86 3.95 8.72
CA ASN A 146 -16.35 3.44 10.00
C ASN A 146 -16.51 1.92 10.01
N THR A 147 -16.74 1.27 8.88
CA THR A 147 -16.94 -0.18 8.84
C THR A 147 -15.92 -0.88 7.95
N ARG A 148 -16.20 -1.02 6.66
CA ARG A 148 -15.45 -1.85 5.73
C ARG A 148 -14.81 -1.01 4.64
N PHE A 149 -13.56 -1.33 4.33
CA PHE A 149 -12.95 -1.05 3.04
C PHE A 149 -12.81 -2.37 2.27
N LYS A 150 -13.22 -2.39 1.01
CA LYS A 150 -13.10 -3.57 0.14
C LYS A 150 -12.57 -3.20 -1.25
N THR A 151 -11.71 -4.05 -1.81
CA THR A 151 -11.43 -4.05 -3.26
C THR A 151 -12.02 -5.31 -3.90
N GLU A 152 -12.66 -5.17 -5.06
CA GLU A 152 -13.10 -6.31 -5.85
C GLU A 152 -11.93 -6.95 -6.61
N LYS A 153 -12.08 -8.21 -7.01
CA LYS A 153 -11.01 -9.03 -7.59
C LYS A 153 -10.36 -8.44 -8.85
N ASP A 154 -11.14 -7.70 -9.63
CA ASP A 154 -10.73 -7.07 -10.88
C ASP A 154 -10.35 -5.59 -10.70
N ALA A 155 -10.52 -5.02 -9.50
CA ALA A 155 -10.10 -3.67 -9.21
C ALA A 155 -8.56 -3.58 -9.20
N ARG A 156 -8.02 -2.59 -9.92
CA ARG A 156 -6.57 -2.31 -9.95
C ARG A 156 -6.33 -0.85 -9.63
N ILE A 157 -5.77 -0.57 -8.45
CA ILE A 157 -5.42 0.78 -8.03
C ILE A 157 -3.95 1.00 -8.35
N SER A 158 -3.64 1.95 -9.21
CA SER A 158 -2.29 2.36 -9.57
C SER A 158 -2.16 3.86 -9.32
N LEU A 159 -1.28 4.24 -8.40
CA LEU A 159 -0.93 5.66 -8.21
C LEU A 159 0.49 5.90 -8.72
N ARG A 160 0.84 7.17 -8.86
CA ARG A 160 2.18 7.56 -9.30
C ARG A 160 3.24 7.09 -8.30
N PRO A 161 4.47 6.82 -8.78
CA PRO A 161 5.57 6.46 -7.90
C PRO A 161 5.75 7.45 -6.73
N GLY A 162 6.21 6.92 -5.61
CA GLY A 162 6.57 7.69 -4.43
C GLY A 162 8.07 7.64 -4.16
N ASN A 163 8.51 8.38 -3.15
CA ASN A 163 9.79 8.13 -2.51
C ASN A 163 9.60 8.07 -1.00
N TRP A 164 9.47 6.86 -0.46
CA TRP A 164 9.24 6.66 0.98
C TRP A 164 10.45 7.04 1.85
N GLU A 165 11.66 7.15 1.27
CA GLU A 165 12.91 7.45 2.00
C GLU A 165 13.03 8.93 2.40
N GLU A 166 12.27 9.84 1.78
CA GLU A 166 12.26 11.28 2.10
C GLU A 166 11.57 11.62 3.43
N GLY A 167 11.24 10.61 4.22
CA GLY A 167 10.31 10.73 5.33
C GLY A 167 8.88 10.45 4.86
N TRP A 168 8.10 9.81 5.72
CA TRP A 168 6.75 9.35 5.38
C TRP A 168 5.75 10.49 5.23
N LYS A 169 6.19 11.72 5.51
CA LYS A 169 5.39 12.91 5.51
C LYS A 169 6.19 14.07 4.94
N ASP A 170 5.56 14.90 4.12
CA ASP A 170 6.11 16.20 3.74
C ASP A 170 6.19 17.15 4.96
N ASP A 171 6.71 18.35 4.75
CA ASP A 171 6.82 19.38 5.81
C ASP A 171 5.48 19.73 6.46
N ASN A 172 4.36 19.41 5.81
CA ASN A 172 3.00 19.64 6.29
C ASN A 172 2.39 18.41 6.97
N GLY A 173 3.12 17.30 7.04
CA GLY A 173 2.61 16.07 7.64
C GLY A 173 1.83 15.16 6.68
N ASN A 174 1.80 15.44 5.37
CA ASN A 174 1.07 14.66 4.36
C ASN A 174 1.91 13.50 3.85
N PHE A 175 1.30 12.33 3.66
CA PHE A 175 2.03 11.20 3.07
C PHE A 175 2.51 11.50 1.64
N ILE A 176 3.65 10.89 1.26
CA ILE A 176 4.28 11.09 -0.05
C ILE A 176 4.21 9.78 -0.81
N GLY A 177 3.45 9.74 -1.90
CA GLY A 177 3.31 8.55 -2.73
C GLY A 177 2.70 7.39 -1.95
N ALA A 178 1.51 7.58 -1.40
CA ALA A 178 0.91 6.65 -0.45
C ALA A 178 -0.53 6.25 -0.77
N PHE A 179 -0.81 4.96 -0.57
CA PHE A 179 -2.15 4.41 -0.46
C PHE A 179 -2.40 4.03 1.01
N SER A 180 -3.31 4.74 1.68
CA SER A 180 -3.58 4.56 3.11
C SER A 180 -5.06 4.28 3.35
N VAL A 181 -5.35 3.19 4.05
CA VAL A 181 -6.70 2.80 4.47
C VAL A 181 -6.73 2.69 5.99
N THR A 182 -7.68 3.38 6.61
CA THR A 182 -8.07 3.15 8.00
C THR A 182 -9.55 2.79 8.04
N ALA A 183 -9.83 1.57 8.46
CA ALA A 183 -11.19 1.04 8.56
C ALA A 183 -11.37 0.28 9.88
N ARG A 184 -12.54 -0.32 10.10
CA ARG A 184 -12.71 -1.38 11.10
C ARG A 184 -12.43 -2.76 10.52
N ASN A 185 -12.56 -2.90 9.20
CA ASN A 185 -12.27 -4.10 8.45
C ASN A 185 -11.73 -3.76 7.04
N VAL A 186 -10.73 -4.52 6.58
CA VAL A 186 -10.13 -4.41 5.24
C VAL A 186 -10.18 -5.76 4.52
N GLU A 187 -10.91 -5.82 3.40
CA GLU A 187 -10.97 -6.97 2.49
C GLU A 187 -10.31 -6.61 1.15
N HIS A 188 -9.10 -7.10 0.87
CA HIS A 188 -8.40 -6.83 -0.38
C HIS A 188 -8.44 -8.04 -1.31
N GLN A 189 -9.08 -7.90 -2.47
CA GLN A 189 -9.16 -8.95 -3.50
C GLN A 189 -8.49 -8.58 -4.82
N GLY A 190 -8.23 -7.30 -5.07
CA GLY A 190 -7.67 -6.79 -6.33
C GLY A 190 -6.15 -6.55 -6.28
N GLU A 191 -5.70 -5.55 -7.02
CA GLU A 191 -4.29 -5.13 -7.09
C GLU A 191 -4.14 -3.68 -6.58
N ILE A 192 -3.11 -3.45 -5.77
CA ILE A 192 -2.61 -2.10 -5.43
C ILE A 192 -1.17 -2.03 -5.93
N SER A 193 -0.87 -1.08 -6.82
CA SER A 193 0.45 -0.83 -7.40
C SER A 193 0.90 0.59 -7.13
N LEU A 194 2.05 0.72 -6.46
CA LEU A 194 2.60 2.01 -6.05
C LEU A 194 4.13 1.94 -6.00
N PRO A 195 4.81 2.06 -7.15
CA PRO A 195 6.27 1.90 -7.22
C PRO A 195 6.99 2.81 -6.24
N ALA A 196 7.95 2.26 -5.49
CA ALA A 196 8.71 2.96 -4.46
C ALA A 196 7.90 3.70 -3.37
N GLY A 197 6.57 3.60 -3.38
CA GLY A 197 5.69 4.30 -2.46
C GLY A 197 5.32 3.49 -1.23
N MET A 198 4.25 3.91 -0.57
CA MET A 198 3.82 3.32 0.70
C MET A 198 2.38 2.79 0.65
N VAL A 199 2.18 1.55 1.08
CA VAL A 199 0.85 1.00 1.32
C VAL A 199 0.66 0.82 2.82
N ASN A 200 -0.37 1.45 3.38
CA ASN A 200 -0.72 1.37 4.79
C ASN A 200 -2.17 0.91 4.97
N LEU A 201 -2.36 -0.32 5.44
CA LEU A 201 -3.67 -0.86 5.77
C LEU A 201 -3.78 -0.96 7.29
N THR A 202 -4.70 -0.22 7.89
CA THR A 202 -4.92 -0.25 9.33
C THR A 202 -6.38 -0.56 9.63
N VAL A 203 -6.61 -1.54 10.49
CA VAL A 203 -7.91 -1.70 11.16
C VAL A 203 -7.83 -1.19 12.59
N THR A 204 -8.83 -0.42 13.01
CA THR A 204 -8.89 0.19 14.35
C THR A 204 -10.33 0.24 14.84
N ASP A 205 -10.49 0.21 16.16
CA ASP A 205 -11.77 0.52 16.78
C ASP A 205 -12.18 1.96 16.44
N ASN A 206 -13.49 2.16 16.30
CA ASN A 206 -14.19 3.42 16.04
C ASN A 206 -15.59 3.38 16.69
N LYS A 207 -16.44 4.39 16.44
CA LYS A 207 -17.78 4.46 17.03
C LYS A 207 -18.65 3.23 16.79
N THR A 208 -18.45 2.51 15.68
CA THR A 208 -19.24 1.31 15.35
C THR A 208 -18.77 0.06 16.09
N SER A 209 -17.63 0.14 16.78
CA SER A 209 -17.00 -1.00 17.48
C SER A 209 -17.56 -1.23 18.88
N ASN A 210 -18.27 -0.25 19.45
CA ASN A 210 -18.72 -0.27 20.83
C ASN A 210 -20.01 -1.10 20.99
N ILE A 211 -19.88 -2.34 21.46
CA ILE A 211 -21.01 -3.26 21.71
C ILE A 211 -22.03 -2.60 22.66
N GLY A 212 -23.30 -2.56 22.25
CA GLY A 212 -24.38 -1.92 23.00
C GLY A 212 -24.46 -0.40 22.83
N GLY A 213 -23.58 0.21 22.02
CA GLY A 213 -23.75 1.57 21.52
C GLY A 213 -24.75 1.61 20.37
N GLY A 214 -25.48 2.73 20.21
CA GLY A 214 -26.50 2.87 19.16
C GLY A 214 -25.95 2.75 17.72
N ASP A 215 -24.67 3.04 17.52
CA ASP A 215 -23.99 2.93 16.22
C ASP A 215 -23.28 1.58 16.01
N TYR A 216 -23.50 0.59 16.90
CA TYR A 216 -22.83 -0.70 16.80
C TYR A 216 -23.19 -1.43 15.51
N VAL A 217 -22.17 -1.99 14.87
CA VAL A 217 -22.30 -2.87 13.70
C VAL A 217 -21.64 -4.20 14.02
N SER A 218 -22.40 -5.30 13.93
CA SER A 218 -21.85 -6.64 14.15
C SER A 218 -21.08 -7.09 12.90
N MET A 219 -19.76 -7.20 13.02
CA MET A 219 -18.89 -7.67 11.95
C MET A 219 -17.56 -8.20 12.49
N GLU A 220 -16.92 -9.03 11.68
CA GLU A 220 -15.52 -9.42 11.86
C GLU A 220 -14.61 -8.19 11.74
N GLN A 221 -13.53 -8.16 12.52
CA GLN A 221 -12.52 -7.10 12.48
C GLN A 221 -11.18 -7.72 12.13
N ARG A 222 -10.75 -7.59 10.88
CA ARG A 222 -9.49 -8.18 10.40
C ARG A 222 -9.02 -7.50 9.13
N ILE A 223 -7.80 -7.80 8.73
CA ILE A 223 -7.28 -7.48 7.41
C ILE A 223 -7.11 -8.80 6.66
N TYR A 224 -7.75 -8.93 5.49
CA TYR A 224 -7.75 -10.15 4.69
C TYR A 224 -7.30 -9.87 3.26
N LEU A 225 -6.20 -10.49 2.84
CA LEU A 225 -5.70 -10.46 1.48
C LEU A 225 -6.10 -11.78 0.81
N ALA A 226 -7.03 -11.70 -0.13
CA ALA A 226 -7.63 -12.85 -0.78
C ALA A 226 -6.69 -13.52 -1.80
N ASP A 227 -7.06 -14.72 -2.23
CA ASP A 227 -6.40 -15.42 -3.34
C ASP A 227 -6.41 -14.57 -4.62
N GLY A 228 -5.23 -14.40 -5.22
CA GLY A 228 -4.99 -13.58 -6.41
C GLY A 228 -4.83 -12.09 -6.14
N SER A 229 -4.99 -11.61 -4.90
CA SER A 229 -4.76 -10.21 -4.56
C SER A 229 -3.27 -9.86 -4.56
N SER A 230 -2.93 -8.62 -4.89
CA SER A 230 -1.54 -8.15 -4.92
C SER A 230 -1.37 -6.76 -4.31
N ILE A 231 -0.25 -6.57 -3.60
CA ILE A 231 0.23 -5.27 -3.14
C ILE A 231 1.68 -5.12 -3.62
N LEU A 232 1.91 -4.19 -4.54
CA LEU A 232 3.15 -4.03 -5.27
C LEU A 232 3.73 -2.65 -4.98
N THR A 233 4.80 -2.59 -4.19
CA THR A 233 5.60 -1.38 -3.99
C THR A 233 7.03 -1.61 -4.43
N ARG A 234 7.24 -2.34 -5.53
CA ARG A 234 8.57 -2.63 -6.07
C ARG A 234 9.23 -1.36 -6.62
N GLY A 235 10.56 -1.39 -6.71
CA GLY A 235 11.31 -0.38 -7.47
C GLY A 235 11.07 -0.52 -8.97
N GLU A 236 11.30 0.56 -9.70
CA GLU A 236 11.15 0.62 -11.15
C GLU A 236 12.33 -0.04 -11.87
N GLU A 237 12.04 -0.60 -13.05
CA GLU A 237 13.04 -1.19 -13.95
C GLU A 237 13.24 -0.23 -15.12
N ILE A 238 14.40 0.43 -15.17
CA ILE A 238 14.73 1.50 -16.11
C ILE A 238 15.84 1.02 -17.04
N ASP A 239 15.65 1.19 -18.35
CA ASP A 239 16.67 0.88 -19.35
C ASP A 239 16.89 2.08 -20.27
N ASN A 240 17.96 2.82 -20.00
CA ASN A 240 18.42 3.98 -20.76
C ASN A 240 19.50 3.60 -21.79
N SER A 241 19.80 2.31 -22.00
CA SER A 241 20.89 1.89 -22.89
C SER A 241 20.70 2.37 -24.34
N LEU A 242 19.46 2.56 -24.80
CA LEU A 242 19.15 3.05 -26.14
C LEU A 242 19.25 4.59 -26.28
N ALA A 243 19.15 5.34 -25.17
CA ALA A 243 19.24 6.80 -25.20
C ALA A 243 20.68 7.27 -25.54
N GLY A 244 21.69 6.49 -25.17
CA GLY A 244 23.11 6.77 -25.46
C GLY A 244 23.52 6.62 -26.93
N ASP A 245 22.75 5.91 -27.75
CA ASP A 245 23.08 5.61 -29.15
C ASP A 245 22.75 6.76 -30.14
N GLY A 246 22.34 7.94 -29.62
CA GLY A 246 21.98 9.09 -30.44
C GLY A 246 20.59 8.99 -31.09
N THR A 247 19.77 8.04 -30.64
CA THR A 247 18.41 7.74 -31.13
C THR A 247 17.36 8.81 -30.83
N ARG A 248 17.74 9.90 -30.14
CA ARG A 248 16.83 10.94 -29.60
C ARG A 248 15.79 10.40 -28.62
N GLU A 249 15.95 9.19 -28.11
CA GLU A 249 15.14 8.75 -26.97
C GLU A 249 15.52 9.57 -25.73
N SER A 250 14.52 10.01 -24.99
CA SER A 250 14.73 10.75 -23.75
C SER A 250 15.24 9.80 -22.68
N VAL A 251 16.23 10.24 -21.90
CA VAL A 251 16.65 9.56 -20.68
C VAL A 251 15.46 9.46 -19.74
N MET A 252 15.10 8.24 -19.35
CA MET A 252 14.09 7.97 -18.34
C MET A 252 14.74 8.07 -16.95
N SER A 253 14.00 8.65 -16.01
CA SER A 253 14.33 8.64 -14.59
C SER A 253 13.19 7.96 -13.83
N GLY A 254 13.48 7.50 -12.62
CA GLY A 254 12.51 6.83 -11.77
C GLY A 254 13.14 6.27 -10.50
N HIS A 255 12.33 5.58 -9.71
CA HIS A 255 12.69 5.14 -8.36
C HIS A 255 13.01 3.65 -8.34
N ILE A 256 14.31 3.33 -8.40
CA ILE A 256 14.78 1.94 -8.39
C ILE A 256 14.71 1.29 -6.99
N ASN A 257 14.63 2.07 -5.91
CA ASN A 257 14.42 1.52 -4.56
C ASN A 257 12.97 1.06 -4.40
N ALA A 258 12.76 -0.06 -3.72
CA ALA A 258 11.41 -0.48 -3.38
C ALA A 258 10.83 0.38 -2.26
N GLY A 259 9.50 0.31 -2.14
CA GLY A 259 8.67 1.00 -1.17
C GLY A 259 8.47 0.27 0.15
N LYS A 260 7.38 0.63 0.83
CA LYS A 260 7.04 0.11 2.16
C LYS A 260 5.59 -0.34 2.23
N VAL A 261 5.37 -1.53 2.81
CA VAL A 261 4.05 -2.06 3.11
C VAL A 261 3.87 -2.21 4.62
N VAL A 262 2.81 -1.62 5.17
CA VAL A 262 2.45 -1.66 6.58
C VAL A 262 1.02 -2.14 6.71
N ILE A 263 0.81 -3.26 7.40
CA ILE A 263 -0.51 -3.84 7.62
C ILE A 263 -0.68 -4.07 9.11
N LYS A 264 -1.62 -3.37 9.75
CA LYS A 264 -1.76 -3.34 11.20
C LYS A 264 -3.20 -3.50 11.64
N ASP A 265 -3.46 -4.56 12.38
CA ASP A 265 -4.63 -4.65 13.25
C ASP A 265 -4.31 -4.02 14.61
N LYS A 266 -5.07 -2.96 14.94
CA LYS A 266 -4.99 -2.19 16.19
C LYS A 266 -6.30 -2.21 16.98
N THR A 267 -7.24 -3.06 16.58
CA THR A 267 -8.53 -3.24 17.26
C THR A 267 -8.34 -4.03 18.55
N HIS A 268 -9.26 -3.86 19.50
CA HIS A 268 -9.20 -4.61 20.77
C HIS A 268 -9.66 -6.07 20.61
N LEU A 269 -10.65 -6.29 19.75
CA LEU A 269 -11.26 -7.60 19.47
C LEU A 269 -10.96 -8.08 18.05
N GLY A 270 -9.80 -7.68 17.55
CA GLY A 270 -9.33 -8.00 16.21
C GLY A 270 -8.99 -9.46 16.04
N ASN A 271 -9.24 -9.94 14.84
CA ASN A 271 -8.88 -11.27 14.37
C ASN A 271 -7.57 -11.26 13.58
N GLY A 272 -6.88 -10.12 13.46
CA GLY A 272 -5.52 -10.04 12.96
C GLY A 272 -5.41 -9.85 11.45
N VAL A 273 -4.31 -10.35 10.88
CA VAL A 273 -3.96 -10.18 9.47
C VAL A 273 -3.81 -11.55 8.81
N ILE A 274 -4.55 -11.75 7.73
CA ILE A 274 -4.65 -13.01 7.01
C ILE A 274 -4.22 -12.79 5.56
N LEU A 275 -3.13 -13.45 5.15
CA LEU A 275 -2.65 -13.51 3.78
C LEU A 275 -2.96 -14.91 3.24
N LYS A 276 -4.00 -15.04 2.42
CA LYS A 276 -4.38 -16.34 1.84
C LYS A 276 -3.35 -16.78 0.80
N GLN A 277 -3.23 -18.10 0.59
CA GLN A 277 -2.49 -18.65 -0.53
C GLN A 277 -2.90 -17.97 -1.86
N GLY A 278 -1.91 -17.60 -2.66
CA GLY A 278 -2.10 -16.88 -3.93
C GLY A 278 -2.13 -15.35 -3.81
N ALA A 279 -2.26 -14.79 -2.60
CA ALA A 279 -2.00 -13.36 -2.38
C ALA A 279 -0.51 -13.05 -2.53
N VAL A 280 -0.16 -11.84 -2.99
CA VAL A 280 1.24 -11.42 -3.16
C VAL A 280 1.49 -10.06 -2.50
N ILE A 281 2.55 -9.95 -1.71
CA ILE A 281 3.12 -8.66 -1.31
C ILE A 281 4.54 -8.56 -1.83
N ASP A 282 4.82 -7.55 -2.66
CA ASP A 282 6.10 -7.37 -3.33
C ASP A 282 6.73 -6.01 -3.02
N VAL A 283 7.83 -6.05 -2.26
CA VAL A 283 8.71 -4.93 -1.91
C VAL A 283 10.11 -5.15 -2.51
N THR A 284 10.20 -5.74 -3.71
CA THR A 284 11.45 -6.01 -4.42
C THR A 284 12.07 -4.75 -5.02
N GLY A 285 13.39 -4.58 -4.88
CA GLY A 285 14.14 -3.48 -5.49
C GLY A 285 14.19 -3.62 -7.01
N GLY A 286 14.12 -2.49 -7.71
CA GLY A 286 14.25 -2.36 -9.15
C GLY A 286 15.70 -2.18 -9.61
N TYR A 287 15.89 -1.64 -10.81
CA TYR A 287 17.20 -1.41 -11.40
C TYR A 287 17.20 -0.35 -12.48
N GLU A 288 18.39 0.16 -12.79
CA GLU A 288 18.64 1.06 -13.91
C GLU A 288 19.83 0.55 -14.74
N ILE A 289 19.68 0.61 -16.06
CA ILE A 289 20.78 0.51 -17.02
C ILE A 289 20.97 1.90 -17.61
N ASP A 290 22.11 2.54 -17.37
CA ASP A 290 22.38 3.90 -17.86
C ASP A 290 22.64 3.94 -19.38
N GLU A 291 22.79 5.15 -19.93
CA GLU A 291 23.10 5.38 -21.35
C GLU A 291 24.41 4.70 -21.84
N ARG A 292 25.28 4.28 -20.91
CA ARG A 292 26.55 3.59 -21.20
C ARG A 292 26.45 2.08 -20.97
N GLY A 293 25.26 1.57 -20.67
CA GLY A 293 25.03 0.18 -20.31
C GLY A 293 25.57 -0.19 -18.92
N LYS A 294 25.92 0.78 -18.07
CA LYS A 294 26.29 0.53 -16.69
C LYS A 294 25.03 0.23 -15.89
N PHE A 295 25.14 -0.79 -15.06
CA PHE A 295 24.04 -1.27 -14.24
C PHE A 295 24.11 -0.72 -12.81
N SER A 296 22.97 -0.30 -12.28
CA SER A 296 22.69 0.00 -10.87
C SER A 296 21.42 -0.72 -10.44
N GLY A 297 21.37 -1.20 -9.20
CA GLY A 297 20.17 -1.81 -8.63
C GLY A 297 19.71 -1.04 -7.42
N GLY A 298 18.42 -1.11 -7.10
CA GLY A 298 17.88 -0.55 -5.87
C GLY A 298 17.92 -1.50 -4.67
N ASP A 299 17.79 -0.91 -3.49
CA ASP A 299 17.53 -1.63 -2.25
C ASP A 299 16.08 -2.16 -2.24
N ALA A 300 15.90 -3.33 -1.61
CA ALA A 300 14.57 -3.86 -1.35
C ALA A 300 13.92 -3.18 -0.14
N GLY A 301 12.60 -3.29 -0.05
CA GLY A 301 11.77 -2.49 0.82
C GLY A 301 11.48 -3.14 2.17
N ILE A 302 10.44 -2.60 2.81
CA ILE A 302 10.05 -2.99 4.17
C ILE A 302 8.63 -3.55 4.17
N LEU A 303 8.44 -4.70 4.80
CA LEU A 303 7.14 -5.29 5.09
C LEU A 303 6.92 -5.35 6.61
N GLU A 304 5.94 -4.61 7.13
CA GLU A 304 5.51 -4.68 8.53
C GLU A 304 4.11 -5.26 8.64
N LEU A 305 3.97 -6.39 9.33
CA LEU A 305 2.69 -7.02 9.64
C LEU A 305 2.47 -7.04 11.16
N GLN A 306 1.29 -6.60 11.61
CA GLN A 306 0.89 -6.66 13.00
C GLN A 306 -0.57 -7.08 13.13
N GLY A 307 -0.86 -8.01 14.04
CA GLY A 307 -2.22 -8.32 14.46
C GLY A 307 -2.26 -9.32 15.60
N SER A 308 -3.44 -9.61 16.16
CA SER A 308 -3.57 -10.65 17.19
C SER A 308 -3.17 -12.03 16.64
N THR A 309 -3.69 -12.35 15.45
CA THR A 309 -3.33 -13.51 14.63
C THR A 309 -2.60 -13.06 13.38
N LEU A 310 -1.56 -13.79 12.96
CA LEU A 310 -0.92 -13.62 11.66
C LEU A 310 -0.92 -14.97 10.92
N ALA A 311 -1.76 -15.10 9.89
CA ALA A 311 -1.75 -16.26 8.99
C ALA A 311 -1.08 -15.86 7.67
N LEU A 312 0.09 -16.44 7.37
CA LEU A 312 0.94 -16.02 6.25
C LEU A 312 1.07 -17.15 5.22
N GLU A 313 0.05 -17.35 4.38
CA GLU A 313 0.08 -18.36 3.31
C GLU A 313 0.40 -17.80 1.91
N GLY A 314 0.25 -16.49 1.72
CA GLY A 314 0.57 -15.82 0.45
C GLY A 314 2.07 -15.77 0.12
N ASP A 315 2.43 -15.21 -1.03
CA ASP A 315 3.82 -14.92 -1.38
C ASP A 315 4.24 -13.57 -0.82
N ILE A 316 5.43 -13.51 -0.24
CA ILE A 316 6.07 -12.27 0.20
C ILE A 316 7.44 -12.16 -0.46
N ARG A 317 7.71 -11.03 -1.11
CA ARG A 317 8.93 -10.80 -1.89
C ARG A 317 9.59 -9.49 -1.47
N GLY A 318 10.89 -9.54 -1.26
CA GLY A 318 11.74 -8.42 -0.87
C GLY A 318 13.15 -8.62 -1.43
N HIS A 319 13.24 -9.05 -2.69
CA HIS A 319 14.52 -9.30 -3.33
C HIS A 319 15.22 -8.01 -3.69
N SER A 320 16.55 -8.05 -3.71
CA SER A 320 17.38 -7.00 -4.29
C SER A 320 18.39 -7.62 -5.21
N LEU A 321 19.03 -6.80 -6.04
CA LEU A 321 20.21 -7.23 -6.79
C LEU A 321 21.42 -7.43 -5.88
N ALA A 322 22.42 -8.15 -6.39
CA ALA A 322 23.69 -8.32 -5.72
C ALA A 322 24.37 -6.96 -5.48
N GLY A 323 24.92 -6.76 -4.28
CA GLY A 323 25.51 -5.48 -3.86
C GLY A 323 24.54 -4.54 -3.14
N ASN A 324 23.23 -4.74 -3.27
CA ASN A 324 22.20 -3.98 -2.56
C ASN A 324 21.67 -4.71 -1.33
N LYS A 325 20.98 -3.96 -0.47
CA LYS A 325 20.33 -4.48 0.73
C LYS A 325 19.08 -5.25 0.36
N GLY A 326 18.94 -6.46 0.91
CA GLY A 326 17.69 -7.22 0.79
C GLY A 326 16.62 -6.67 1.73
N GLY A 327 15.41 -7.18 1.60
CA GLY A 327 14.26 -6.62 2.29
C GLY A 327 14.35 -6.75 3.81
N THR A 328 13.54 -5.94 4.50
CA THR A 328 13.27 -6.11 5.93
C THR A 328 11.84 -6.55 6.16
N ILE A 329 11.65 -7.63 6.93
CA ILE A 329 10.32 -8.05 7.39
C ILE A 329 10.20 -7.91 8.90
N VAL A 330 9.10 -7.33 9.36
CA VAL A 330 8.74 -7.21 10.78
C VAL A 330 7.39 -7.88 10.98
N LEU A 331 7.36 -8.92 11.81
CA LEU A 331 6.16 -9.67 12.15
C LEU A 331 5.87 -9.49 13.63
N HIS A 332 4.66 -9.03 13.96
CA HIS A 332 4.22 -8.79 15.33
C HIS A 332 2.88 -9.45 15.61
N ALA A 333 2.87 -10.47 16.48
CA ALA A 333 1.66 -11.17 16.89
C ALA A 333 1.51 -11.22 18.41
N GLU A 334 0.36 -11.69 18.92
CA GLU A 334 0.17 -11.93 20.35
C GLU A 334 1.14 -13.00 20.88
N ASN A 335 1.20 -14.13 20.18
CA ASN A 335 2.15 -15.20 20.42
C ASN A 335 2.89 -15.51 19.12
N VAL A 336 4.17 -15.83 19.21
CA VAL A 336 4.99 -16.23 18.06
C VAL A 336 5.58 -17.61 18.33
N GLU A 337 5.42 -18.50 17.37
CA GLU A 337 5.97 -19.85 17.38
C GLU A 337 6.74 -20.06 16.08
N VAL A 338 7.99 -20.49 16.18
CA VAL A 338 8.79 -20.91 15.03
C VAL A 338 8.93 -22.42 15.08
N SER A 339 8.35 -23.10 14.09
CA SER A 339 8.15 -24.54 14.07
C SER A 339 8.66 -25.17 12.77
N ARG A 340 8.74 -26.50 12.70
CA ARG A 340 9.09 -27.20 11.45
C ARG A 340 8.04 -27.02 10.35
N SER A 341 6.77 -26.84 10.74
CA SER A 341 5.65 -26.64 9.84
C SER A 341 4.59 -25.76 10.47
N ALA A 342 3.99 -24.88 9.67
CA ALA A 342 2.83 -24.10 10.08
C ALA A 342 1.52 -24.80 9.65
N PRO A 343 0.45 -24.75 10.45
CA PRO A 343 -0.87 -25.16 10.01
C PRO A 343 -1.33 -24.33 8.82
N ALA A 344 -2.02 -24.98 7.88
CA ALA A 344 -2.65 -24.30 6.76
C ALA A 344 -4.08 -23.88 7.12
N LEU A 345 -4.53 -22.75 6.58
CA LEU A 345 -5.92 -22.35 6.54
C LEU A 345 -6.72 -23.39 5.72
N PRO A 346 -8.00 -23.62 6.07
CA PRO A 346 -8.90 -24.39 5.23
C PRO A 346 -8.94 -23.85 3.79
N LEU A 347 -9.01 -24.73 2.78
CA LEU A 347 -9.04 -24.32 1.37
C LEU A 347 -10.22 -23.36 1.07
N ASP A 348 -11.35 -23.58 1.73
CA ASP A 348 -12.56 -22.79 1.64
C ASP A 348 -12.61 -21.63 2.64
N PHE A 349 -11.51 -21.34 3.35
CA PHE A 349 -11.41 -20.17 4.22
C PHE A 349 -11.68 -18.90 3.41
N LYS A 350 -12.64 -18.13 3.91
CA LYS A 350 -13.08 -16.84 3.36
C LYS A 350 -12.91 -15.77 4.43
N PHE A 351 -13.15 -14.55 4.02
CA PHE A 351 -13.14 -13.39 4.90
C PHE A 351 -13.94 -13.58 6.20
N ASP A 352 -15.19 -14.04 6.10
CA ASP A 352 -16.10 -14.27 7.24
C ASP A 352 -15.90 -15.65 7.91
N SER A 353 -14.90 -16.43 7.52
CA SER A 353 -14.63 -17.71 8.17
C SER A 353 -14.04 -17.49 9.57
N ASP A 354 -14.43 -18.35 10.50
CA ASP A 354 -13.77 -18.42 11.81
C ASP A 354 -12.30 -18.81 11.65
N ILE A 355 -11.43 -18.14 12.43
CA ILE A 355 -10.02 -18.50 12.48
C ILE A 355 -9.88 -19.85 13.20
N PRO A 356 -9.17 -20.82 12.60
CA PRO A 356 -8.86 -22.09 13.27
C PRO A 356 -8.24 -21.89 14.66
N ASP A 357 -8.69 -22.68 15.65
CA ASP A 357 -8.28 -22.53 17.06
C ASP A 357 -6.76 -22.63 17.26
N ASP A 358 -6.06 -23.37 16.41
CA ASP A 358 -4.61 -23.52 16.42
C ASP A 358 -3.86 -22.27 15.95
N LEU A 359 -4.49 -21.44 15.10
CA LEU A 359 -3.94 -20.18 14.60
C LEU A 359 -4.37 -18.97 15.43
N LYS A 360 -5.49 -19.05 16.15
CA LYS A 360 -6.08 -17.91 16.86
C LYS A 360 -5.13 -17.32 17.92
N GLY A 361 -4.82 -16.03 17.77
CA GLY A 361 -3.94 -15.28 18.67
C GLY A 361 -2.45 -15.62 18.48
N LYS A 362 -2.08 -16.19 17.33
CA LYS A 362 -0.71 -16.65 17.06
C LYS A 362 -0.20 -16.25 15.69
N LEU A 363 1.12 -16.22 15.59
CA LEU A 363 1.89 -16.44 14.37
C LEU A 363 2.61 -17.76 14.52
N ILE A 364 2.33 -18.73 13.64
CA ILE A 364 3.13 -19.96 13.53
C ILE A 364 3.93 -19.87 12.23
N LEU A 365 5.25 -19.78 12.34
CA LEU A 365 6.16 -19.58 11.21
C LEU A 365 6.96 -20.85 10.98
N ALA A 366 6.76 -21.48 9.82
CA ALA A 366 7.59 -22.62 9.40
C ALA A 366 9.05 -22.19 9.21
N GLU A 367 10.00 -23.07 9.55
CA GLU A 367 11.44 -22.77 9.52
C GLU A 367 11.95 -22.25 8.17
N ASN A 368 11.36 -22.75 7.07
CA ASN A 368 11.73 -22.41 5.69
C ASN A 368 10.92 -21.26 5.09
N ARG A 369 10.02 -20.63 5.87
CA ARG A 369 9.06 -19.66 5.34
C ARG A 369 9.72 -18.44 4.70
N LEU A 370 10.94 -18.10 5.13
CA LEU A 370 11.68 -16.94 4.63
C LEU A 370 12.76 -17.28 3.60
N ASP A 371 13.09 -18.54 3.34
CA ASP A 371 14.30 -18.95 2.61
C ASP A 371 14.43 -18.33 1.20
N GLN A 372 13.31 -18.12 0.51
CA GLN A 372 13.25 -17.67 -0.89
C GLN A 372 12.58 -16.31 -1.05
N THR A 373 12.46 -15.54 0.02
CA THR A 373 11.64 -14.31 0.01
C THR A 373 12.44 -13.05 -0.33
N GLY A 374 13.78 -13.10 -0.27
CA GLY A 374 14.64 -11.93 -0.43
C GLY A 374 14.82 -11.07 0.84
N PHE A 375 14.04 -11.30 1.91
CA PHE A 375 14.19 -10.60 3.18
C PHE A 375 15.48 -11.04 3.90
N THR A 376 16.52 -10.21 3.83
CA THR A 376 17.80 -10.47 4.52
C THR A 376 17.78 -10.07 5.99
N HIS A 377 16.76 -9.32 6.41
CA HIS A 377 16.52 -8.94 7.81
C HIS A 377 15.11 -9.33 8.21
N ALA A 378 14.98 -10.00 9.37
CA ALA A 378 13.70 -10.38 9.94
C ALA A 378 13.65 -10.00 11.42
N ALA A 379 12.55 -9.42 11.85
CA ALA A 379 12.26 -9.13 13.25
C ALA A 379 10.94 -9.77 13.65
N LEU A 380 10.99 -10.70 14.60
CA LEU A 380 9.81 -11.32 15.20
C LEU A 380 9.53 -10.65 16.54
N ARG A 381 8.28 -10.23 16.76
CA ARG A 381 7.82 -9.58 17.98
C ARG A 381 6.60 -10.29 18.51
N SER A 382 6.59 -10.52 19.81
CA SER A 382 5.48 -11.13 20.52
C SER A 382 5.02 -10.21 21.65
N VAL A 383 3.72 -10.25 21.96
CA VAL A 383 3.17 -9.59 23.14
C VAL A 383 3.38 -10.46 24.39
N TYR A 384 3.15 -11.77 24.26
CA TYR A 384 3.17 -12.70 25.38
C TYR A 384 4.37 -13.66 25.32
N ASP A 385 4.41 -14.55 24.33
CA ASP A 385 5.43 -15.60 24.24
C ASP A 385 6.06 -15.72 22.84
N LEU A 386 7.35 -16.00 22.79
CA LEU A 386 8.09 -16.33 21.58
C LEU A 386 8.79 -17.67 21.82
N THR A 387 8.31 -18.70 21.14
CA THR A 387 8.83 -20.06 21.23
C THR A 387 9.48 -20.49 19.93
N VAL A 388 10.53 -21.30 20.03
CA VAL A 388 11.22 -21.92 18.90
C VAL A 388 11.30 -23.41 19.20
N GLU A 389 10.75 -24.24 18.34
CA GLU A 389 10.80 -25.70 18.50
C GLU A 389 12.26 -26.22 18.45
N GLU A 390 12.50 -27.35 19.12
CA GLU A 390 13.80 -28.01 19.07
C GLU A 390 14.17 -28.45 17.64
N ASP A 391 15.45 -28.29 17.30
CA ASP A 391 16.05 -28.57 15.99
C ASP A 391 15.53 -27.72 14.82
N VAL A 392 14.75 -26.66 15.05
CA VAL A 392 14.36 -25.72 13.99
C VAL A 392 15.51 -24.80 13.61
N ASN A 393 15.78 -24.67 12.32
CA ASN A 393 16.77 -23.74 11.79
C ASN A 393 16.10 -22.57 11.06
N PHE A 394 15.82 -21.50 11.81
CA PHE A 394 15.24 -20.29 11.25
C PHE A 394 16.33 -19.31 10.80
N SER A 395 16.33 -18.96 9.51
CA SER A 395 17.28 -17.99 8.96
C SER A 395 16.63 -17.03 7.95
N PRO A 396 17.08 -15.77 7.87
CA PRO A 396 16.63 -14.86 6.81
C PRO A 396 17.03 -15.35 5.41
N SER A 397 16.31 -14.89 4.40
CA SER A 397 16.64 -15.14 3.00
C SER A 397 18.03 -14.64 2.64
N ARG A 398 18.72 -15.40 1.79
CA ARG A 398 19.96 -14.95 1.12
C ARG A 398 19.78 -14.77 -0.38
N VAL A 399 18.57 -14.99 -0.88
CA VAL A 399 18.26 -14.97 -2.32
C VAL A 399 18.26 -13.53 -2.83
N LYS A 400 18.95 -13.33 -3.95
CA LYS A 400 19.04 -12.07 -4.68
C LYS A 400 18.42 -12.24 -6.07
N LEU A 401 18.00 -11.14 -6.68
CA LEU A 401 17.62 -11.12 -8.08
C LEU A 401 18.81 -11.49 -8.96
N ALA A 402 18.53 -12.18 -10.06
CA ALA A 402 19.52 -12.40 -11.10
C ALA A 402 19.85 -11.07 -11.79
N ASP A 403 21.12 -10.88 -12.17
CA ASP A 403 21.55 -9.73 -12.95
C ASP A 403 20.93 -9.79 -14.36
N PRO A 404 20.12 -8.79 -14.78
CA PRO A 404 19.48 -8.77 -16.10
C PRO A 404 20.51 -8.74 -17.25
N GLY A 405 21.75 -8.30 -16.99
CA GLY A 405 22.83 -8.22 -17.98
C GLY A 405 23.53 -9.55 -18.31
N ALA A 406 23.31 -10.61 -17.53
CA ALA A 406 24.05 -11.88 -17.70
C ALA A 406 23.73 -12.63 -19.01
N GLY A 407 22.65 -12.27 -19.72
CA GLY A 407 22.17 -13.00 -20.91
C GLY A 407 22.58 -12.45 -22.29
N LYS A 408 23.06 -11.20 -22.41
CA LYS A 408 23.14 -10.50 -23.72
C LYS A 408 24.52 -10.09 -24.23
N ARG A 409 25.63 -10.59 -23.66
CA ARG A 409 26.94 -10.51 -24.33
C ARG A 409 27.12 -11.65 -25.34
N ARG A 410 26.29 -11.69 -26.39
CA ARG A 410 26.48 -12.59 -27.53
C ARG A 410 26.71 -11.78 -28.81
N GLY A 411 28.00 -11.55 -29.09
CA GLY A 411 28.57 -11.39 -30.43
C GLY A 411 28.15 -10.18 -31.23
N VAL A 412 28.97 -9.13 -31.17
CA VAL A 412 29.34 -8.36 -32.37
C VAL A 412 30.84 -8.50 -32.55
#